data_AF-A0A1I6E1C7-F1
#
_entry.id   AF-A0A1I6E1C7-F1
#
_cell.length_a   1.000
_cell.length_b   1.000
_cell.length_c   1.000
_cell.angle_alpha   90.00
_cell.angle_beta   90.00
_cell.angle_gamma   90.00
#
_symmetry.space_group_name_H-M   'P 1'
#
loop_
_entity.id
_entity.type
_entity.pdbx_description
1 polymer ?
#
loop_
_entity_poly.entity_id
_entity_poly.type
_entity_poly.pdbx_seq_one_letter_code
_entity_poly.pdbx_strand_id
1 'polypeptide(L)'
;MSLYDGIVKGLNEAIAYERGQLKGVNRHVVKIAPLPKYKAHEIKRIRLNLSLSQAAFANIIGVSKKTVEAWESGRNIPQGPSQRMLELLDKNGLSIVKKYILL
;
A
#
# COMPACT_ATOMS: atom_id res chain seq x y z
N MET A 1 7.63 14.68 -39.76
CA MET A 1 6.85 13.43 -39.60
C MET A 1 5.47 13.83 -39.12
N SER A 2 4.41 13.41 -39.79
CA SER A 2 3.03 13.75 -39.41
C SER A 2 2.61 12.98 -38.16
N LEU A 3 1.70 13.53 -37.36
CA LEU A 3 1.05 12.82 -36.24
C LEU A 3 0.41 11.51 -36.72
N TYR A 4 -0.18 11.53 -37.92
CA TYR A 4 -0.74 10.36 -38.58
C TYR A 4 0.30 9.23 -38.75
N ASP A 5 1.48 9.57 -39.28
CA ASP A 5 2.56 8.61 -39.53
C ASP A 5 3.08 8.00 -38.22
N GLY A 6 3.17 8.83 -37.17
CA GLY A 6 3.59 8.39 -35.83
C GLY A 6 2.63 7.38 -35.21
N ILE A 7 1.31 7.61 -35.34
CA ILE A 7 0.29 6.70 -34.82
C ILE A 7 0.29 5.38 -35.60
N VAL A 8 0.32 5.44 -36.95
CA VAL A 8 0.36 4.23 -37.80
C VAL A 8 1.61 3.40 -37.50
N LYS A 9 2.76 4.04 -37.33
CA LYS A 9 4.01 3.37 -36.93
C LYS A 9 3.87 2.67 -35.59
N GLY A 10 3.37 3.36 -34.56
CA GLY A 10 3.20 2.78 -33.22
C GLY A 10 2.22 1.60 -33.20
N LEU A 11 1.15 1.64 -33.98
CA LEU A 11 0.20 0.53 -34.13
C LEU A 11 0.86 -0.69 -34.79
N ASN A 12 1.65 -0.48 -35.85
CA ASN A 12 2.38 -1.56 -36.49
C ASN A 12 3.43 -2.19 -35.57
N GLU A 13 4.13 -1.37 -34.76
CA GLU A 13 5.07 -1.84 -33.74
C GLU A 13 4.36 -2.68 -32.66
N ALA A 14 3.16 -2.27 -32.23
CA ALA A 14 2.35 -3.05 -31.30
C ALA A 14 1.92 -4.41 -31.89
N ILE A 15 1.45 -4.45 -33.14
CA ILE A 15 1.09 -5.69 -33.83
C ILE A 15 2.29 -6.63 -33.95
N ALA A 16 3.47 -6.10 -34.31
CA ALA A 16 4.69 -6.88 -34.43
C ALA A 16 5.15 -7.45 -33.08
N TYR A 17 4.98 -6.69 -31.99
CA TYR A 17 5.27 -7.15 -30.63
C TYR A 17 4.36 -8.30 -30.21
N GLU A 18 3.04 -8.19 -30.41
CA GLU A 18 2.07 -9.26 -30.09
C GLU A 18 2.34 -10.55 -30.88
N ARG A 19 2.84 -10.43 -32.13
CA ARG A 19 3.26 -11.56 -32.96
C ARG A 19 4.64 -12.13 -32.58
N GLY A 20 5.32 -11.57 -31.58
CA GLY A 20 6.67 -11.96 -31.18
C GLY A 20 7.77 -11.59 -32.17
N GLN A 21 7.45 -10.75 -33.17
CA GLN A 21 8.35 -10.30 -34.25
C GLN A 21 9.15 -9.05 -33.85
N LEU A 22 8.67 -8.29 -32.86
CA LEU A 22 9.38 -7.16 -32.27
C LEU A 22 9.80 -7.51 -30.84
N LYS A 23 11.09 -7.33 -30.53
CA LYS A 23 11.68 -7.56 -29.19
C LYS A 23 12.23 -6.24 -28.62
N GLY A 24 12.43 -6.18 -27.31
CA GLY A 24 13.03 -5.02 -26.66
C GLY A 24 12.09 -3.83 -26.49
N VAL A 25 10.77 -4.05 -26.51
CA VAL A 25 9.81 -2.99 -26.15
C VAL A 25 9.91 -2.67 -24.66
N ASN A 26 9.76 -1.39 -24.33
CA ASN A 26 9.68 -0.95 -22.94
C ASN A 26 8.36 -1.43 -22.34
N ARG A 27 8.43 -2.44 -21.47
CA ARG A 27 7.28 -2.97 -20.76
C ARG A 27 7.27 -2.49 -19.32
N HIS A 28 6.24 -1.76 -18.94
CA HIS A 28 5.99 -1.42 -17.55
C HIS A 28 5.12 -2.50 -16.89
N VAL A 29 5.75 -3.45 -16.19
CA VAL A 29 5.05 -4.52 -15.45
C VAL A 29 4.93 -4.14 -13.99
N VAL A 30 3.70 -4.02 -13.49
CA VAL A 30 3.44 -3.76 -12.06
C VAL A 30 3.09 -5.07 -11.36
N LYS A 31 3.85 -5.42 -10.32
CA LYS A 31 3.53 -6.51 -9.40
C LYS A 31 3.23 -5.93 -8.03
N ILE A 32 2.12 -6.34 -7.43
CA ILE A 32 1.69 -5.86 -6.11
C ILE A 32 2.00 -6.94 -5.08
N ALA A 33 2.71 -6.56 -4.02
CA ALA A 33 3.00 -7.47 -2.90
C ALA A 33 1.71 -7.85 -2.14
N PRO A 34 1.59 -9.11 -1.68
CA PRO A 34 0.46 -9.55 -0.88
C PRO A 34 0.37 -8.79 0.44
N LEU A 35 -0.82 -8.78 1.06
CA LEU A 35 -1.02 -8.12 2.34
C LEU A 35 -0.26 -8.86 3.46
N PRO A 36 0.49 -8.14 4.31
CA PRO A 36 1.12 -8.74 5.47
C PRO A 36 0.07 -9.17 6.50
N LYS A 37 0.37 -10.24 7.24
CA LYS A 37 -0.42 -10.68 8.39
C LYS A 37 0.32 -10.29 9.66
N TYR A 38 -0.35 -9.52 10.52
CA TYR A 38 0.21 -9.06 11.78
C TYR A 38 -0.35 -9.85 12.96
N LYS A 39 0.53 -10.28 13.85
CA LYS A 39 0.18 -10.81 15.17
C LYS A 39 -0.06 -9.68 16.15
N ALA A 40 -0.81 -9.97 17.22
CA ALA A 40 -1.20 -8.99 18.23
C ALA A 40 -0.03 -8.16 18.82
N HIS A 41 1.10 -8.83 19.13
CA HIS A 41 2.28 -8.15 19.67
C HIS A 41 2.97 -7.23 18.64
N GLU A 42 2.87 -7.54 17.34
CA GLU A 42 3.45 -6.72 16.27
C GLU A 42 2.65 -5.43 16.09
N ILE A 43 1.32 -5.51 16.19
CA ILE A 43 0.44 -4.33 16.13
C ILE A 43 0.75 -3.39 17.30
N LYS A 44 0.90 -3.96 18.51
CA LYS A 44 1.30 -3.21 19.69
C LYS A 44 2.69 -2.57 19.52
N ARG A 45 3.65 -3.30 18.95
CA ARG A 45 5.00 -2.79 18.63
C ARG A 45 4.93 -1.61 17.67
N ILE A 46 4.18 -1.71 16.57
CA ILE A 46 4.01 -0.62 15.60
C ILE A 46 3.50 0.63 16.31
N ARG A 47 2.43 0.50 17.11
CA ARG A 47 1.88 1.64 17.84
C ARG A 47 2.90 2.29 18.80
N LEU A 48 3.64 1.47 19.54
CA LEU A 48 4.62 1.97 20.51
C LEU A 48 5.82 2.63 19.83
N ASN A 49 6.26 2.13 18.67
CA ASN A 49 7.32 2.77 17.88
C ASN A 49 6.93 4.18 17.38
N LEU A 50 5.62 4.45 17.28
CA LEU A 50 5.08 5.77 16.95
C LEU A 50 4.85 6.66 18.18
N SER A 51 5.09 6.15 19.39
CA SER A 51 4.81 6.82 20.66
C SER A 51 3.33 7.23 20.84
N LEU A 52 2.41 6.40 20.35
CA LEU A 52 0.98 6.69 20.36
C LEU A 52 0.21 5.90 21.43
N SER A 53 -0.81 6.55 22.01
CA SER A 53 -1.85 5.85 22.77
C SER A 53 -2.72 5.00 21.83
N GLN A 54 -3.43 4.01 22.38
CA GLN A 54 -4.37 3.21 21.58
C GLN A 54 -5.46 4.06 20.92
N ALA A 55 -5.92 5.12 21.60
CA ALA A 55 -6.94 6.03 21.06
C ALA A 55 -6.38 6.87 19.89
N ALA A 56 -5.18 7.44 20.05
CA ALA A 56 -4.53 8.19 18.98
C ALA A 56 -4.23 7.31 17.76
N PHE A 57 -3.73 6.10 17.99
CA PHE A 57 -3.48 5.13 16.93
C PHE A 57 -4.76 4.70 16.21
N ALA A 58 -5.86 4.50 16.95
CA ALA A 58 -7.16 4.19 16.38
C ALA A 58 -7.67 5.33 15.48
N ASN A 59 -7.53 6.59 15.92
CA ASN A 59 -7.89 7.76 15.13
C ASN A 59 -7.06 7.86 13.83
N ILE A 60 -5.77 7.56 13.89
CA ILE A 60 -4.90 7.54 12.70
C ILE A 60 -5.34 6.48 11.70
N ILE A 61 -5.69 5.28 12.17
CA ILE A 61 -6.12 4.17 11.31
C ILE A 61 -7.57 4.37 10.82
N GLY A 62 -8.38 5.16 11.54
CA GLY A 62 -9.80 5.36 11.24
C GLY A 62 -10.69 4.25 11.78
N VAL A 63 -10.36 3.69 12.95
CA VAL A 63 -11.13 2.64 13.63
C VAL A 63 -11.42 3.02 15.08
N SER A 64 -12.27 2.25 15.76
CA SER A 64 -12.52 2.47 17.19
C SER A 64 -11.31 2.04 18.04
N LYS A 65 -11.14 2.67 19.22
CA LYS A 65 -10.14 2.20 20.22
C LYS A 65 -10.34 0.73 20.58
N LYS A 66 -11.60 0.28 20.73
CA LYS A 66 -11.94 -1.13 21.02
C LYS A 66 -11.43 -2.08 19.92
N THR A 67 -11.40 -1.63 18.67
CA THR A 67 -10.85 -2.40 17.56
C THR A 67 -9.35 -2.59 17.71
N VAL A 68 -8.60 -1.53 18.05
CA VAL A 68 -7.16 -1.62 18.34
C VAL A 68 -6.89 -2.52 19.54
N GLU A 69 -7.68 -2.40 20.62
CA GLU A 69 -7.59 -3.29 21.78
C GLU A 69 -7.84 -4.76 21.41
N ALA A 70 -8.84 -5.04 20.58
CA ALA A 70 -9.14 -6.39 20.10
C ALA A 70 -8.00 -6.96 19.24
N TRP A 71 -7.36 -6.13 18.42
CA TRP A 71 -6.18 -6.51 17.63
C TRP A 71 -4.96 -6.78 18.51
N GLU A 72 -4.65 -5.89 19.45
CA GLU A 72 -3.49 -6.04 20.36
C GLU A 72 -3.68 -7.16 21.40
N SER A 73 -4.92 -7.59 21.66
CA SER A 73 -5.22 -8.77 22.48
C SER A 73 -5.35 -10.07 21.67
N GLY A 74 -5.34 -10.00 20.34
CA GLY A 74 -5.52 -11.16 19.45
C GLY A 74 -6.94 -11.71 19.40
N ARG A 75 -7.94 -11.01 19.98
CA ARG A 75 -9.36 -11.40 19.91
C ARG A 75 -9.93 -11.30 18.50
N ASN A 76 -9.42 -10.36 17.70
CA ASN A 76 -9.70 -10.27 16.28
C ASN A 76 -8.42 -9.83 15.55
N ILE A 77 -8.38 -10.00 14.23
CA ILE A 77 -7.25 -9.63 13.39
C ILE A 77 -7.65 -8.56 12.36
N PRO A 78 -6.74 -7.63 12.02
CA PRO A 78 -6.97 -6.65 10.96
C PRO A 78 -7.13 -7.36 9.60
N GLN A 79 -7.98 -6.83 8.74
CA GLN A 79 -8.27 -7.37 7.41
C GLN A 79 -8.16 -6.30 6.33
N GLY A 80 -7.75 -6.70 5.12
CA GLY A 80 -7.81 -5.88 3.92
C GLY A 80 -7.10 -4.52 4.10
N PRO A 81 -7.82 -3.38 4.01
CA PRO A 81 -7.22 -2.04 4.13
C PRO A 81 -6.48 -1.82 5.44
N SER A 82 -6.96 -2.39 6.56
CA SER A 82 -6.32 -2.24 7.87
C SER A 82 -4.92 -2.86 7.88
N GLN A 83 -4.72 -3.99 7.20
CA GLN A 83 -3.40 -4.63 7.07
C GLN A 83 -2.44 -3.75 6.27
N ARG A 84 -2.93 -3.16 5.18
CA ARG A 84 -2.13 -2.22 4.38
C ARG A 84 -1.77 -0.96 5.16
N MET A 85 -2.71 -0.41 5.95
CA MET A 85 -2.43 0.77 6.78
C MET A 85 -1.39 0.47 7.86
N LEU A 86 -1.48 -0.70 8.51
CA LEU A 86 -0.44 -1.15 9.45
C LEU A 86 0.91 -1.30 8.75
N GLU A 87 0.96 -1.85 7.53
CA GLU A 87 2.19 -1.93 6.73
C GLU A 87 2.80 -0.56 6.43
N LEU A 88 1.96 0.40 6.04
CA LEU A 88 2.41 1.75 5.74
C LEU A 88 2.98 2.43 6.99
N LEU A 89 2.33 2.25 8.15
CA LEU A 89 2.78 2.79 9.42
C LEU A 89 4.08 2.14 9.92
N ASP A 90 4.21 0.81 9.78
CA ASP A 90 5.39 0.04 10.18
C ASP A 90 6.62 0.43 9.35
N LYS A 91 6.44 0.63 8.02
CA LYS A 91 7.55 0.97 7.12
C LYS A 91 7.94 2.44 7.12
N ASN A 92 6.97 3.35 7.26
CA ASN A 92 7.20 4.79 7.02
C ASN A 92 7.07 5.65 8.29
N GLY A 93 6.62 5.07 9.41
CA GLY A 93 6.44 5.79 10.65
C GLY A 93 5.36 6.87 10.59
N LEU A 94 5.52 7.95 11.37
CA LEU A 94 4.57 9.07 11.41
C LEU A 94 4.55 9.91 10.11
N SER A 95 5.52 9.76 9.21
CA SER A 95 5.66 10.61 8.01
C SER A 95 4.39 10.62 7.15
N ILE A 96 3.74 9.47 7.01
CA ILE A 96 2.53 9.28 6.19
C ILE A 96 1.27 9.91 6.80
N VAL A 97 1.27 10.14 8.11
CA VAL A 97 0.09 10.59 8.88
C VAL A 97 0.31 11.92 9.57
N LYS A 98 1.49 12.52 9.41
CA LYS A 98 1.88 13.79 10.05
C LYS A 98 0.87 14.92 9.80
N LYS A 99 0.27 14.96 8.61
CA LYS A 99 -0.75 15.97 8.23
C LYS A 99 -2.07 15.87 9.00
N TYR A 100 -2.31 14.75 9.70
CA TYR A 100 -3.51 14.54 10.52
C TYR A 100 -3.25 14.76 12.01
N ILE A 101 -1.99 14.97 12.40
CA ILE A 101 -1.62 15.28 13.78
C ILE A 101 -1.83 16.78 13.98
N LEU A 102 -2.82 17.13 14.79
CA LEU A 102 -3.06 18.50 15.23
C LEU A 102 -2.12 18.75 16.42
N LEU A 103 -1.07 19.54 16.20
CA LEU A 103 -0.17 20.06 17.22
C LEU A 103 -0.41 21.56 17.40
#